data_AF-A0A521QSG3-F1
#
_entry.id   AF-A0A521QSG3-F1
#
_cell.length_a   1.000
_cell.length_b   1.000
_cell.length_c   1.000
_cell.angle_alpha   90.00
_cell.angle_beta   90.00
_cell.angle_gamma   90.00
#
_symmetry.space_group_name_H-M   'P 1'
#
loop_
_entity.id
_entity.type
_entity.pdbx_description
1 polymer ?
#
loop_
_entity_poly.entity_id
_entity_poly.type
_entity_poly.pdbx_seq_one_letter_code
_entity_poly.pdbx_strand_id
1 'polypeptide(L)'
;MSTQAKTKSEAVAGNFFEDFRVGQEIRHATPRTMTEADAALNVALYGSRFAINSSDEFARALGLPRAPLDDLAVFHVVIGKTVPDISLNAVANLGYAEFRWGVPVYPGDTLSAHSTVLGLRENSNRASGVVWVRSTGLNQRGEMVLDYVRWVMVHKRDPAAAVPETVVPKTAPSVAPADLIVPKGLSLKGYDDVAAGSSYRWDDYEVGERIDHVSGITLEDSDHMFSTRLYQNTARVHFDAFAGKSTRFGRRLAYGGHVISLARALSFNGLANGFRVAAINAGSHVAPTFGGDTIYAWSEVLEKATLPGHADLGALRMRSIAAKDCPCSTWPGKGADGKYHPAVVLDLDYWLLMPRRRA
;
A
#
# COMPACT_ATOMS: atom_id res chain seq x y z
N MET A 1 54.94 11.01 3.66
CA MET A 1 54.04 10.49 2.62
C MET A 1 53.07 9.55 3.32
N SER A 2 51.84 10.02 3.58
CA SER A 2 50.81 9.21 4.22
C SER A 2 50.04 8.44 3.15
N THR A 3 50.22 7.13 3.13
CA THR A 3 49.46 6.19 2.31
C THR A 3 48.03 6.13 2.83
N GLN A 4 47.09 6.81 2.16
CA GLN A 4 45.66 6.62 2.41
C GLN A 4 45.31 5.15 2.12
N ALA A 5 44.98 4.41 3.17
CA ALA A 5 44.42 3.08 3.05
C ALA A 5 43.12 3.17 2.24
N LYS A 6 43.03 2.44 1.12
CA LYS A 6 41.78 2.24 0.38
C LYS A 6 40.83 1.44 1.28
N THR A 7 39.90 2.12 1.94
CA THR A 7 38.79 1.46 2.63
C THR A 7 37.81 0.92 1.60
N LYS A 8 37.89 -0.38 1.31
CA LYS A 8 36.86 -1.07 0.53
C LYS A 8 35.65 -1.28 1.45
N SER A 9 34.55 -0.59 1.17
CA SER A 9 33.28 -0.80 1.87
C SER A 9 32.51 -1.90 1.14
N GLU A 10 32.14 -2.96 1.85
CA GLU A 10 31.25 -4.02 1.33
C GLU A 10 29.76 -3.62 1.51
N ALA A 11 29.47 -2.41 2.00
CA ALA A 11 28.11 -1.91 2.16
C ALA A 11 27.47 -1.53 0.81
N VAL A 12 26.29 -2.08 0.53
CA VAL A 12 25.52 -1.79 -0.69
C VAL A 12 24.74 -0.48 -0.53
N ALA A 13 24.90 0.45 -1.46
CA ALA A 13 24.31 1.80 -1.39
C ALA A 13 22.90 1.92 -2.02
N GLY A 14 22.32 0.79 -2.45
CA GLY A 14 21.13 0.76 -3.31
C GLY A 14 21.40 1.27 -4.73
N ASN A 15 20.44 1.10 -5.63
CA ASN A 15 20.56 1.60 -7.00
C ASN A 15 20.24 3.10 -7.08
N PHE A 16 20.95 3.81 -7.95
CA PHE A 16 20.60 5.14 -8.44
C PHE A 16 19.97 5.01 -9.83
N PHE A 17 19.40 6.11 -10.35
CA PHE A 17 18.64 6.07 -11.60
C PHE A 17 19.42 5.47 -12.79
N GLU A 18 20.70 5.84 -12.93
CA GLU A 18 21.59 5.35 -13.99
C GLU A 18 22.03 3.88 -13.84
N ASP A 19 21.72 3.23 -12.72
CA ASP A 19 22.07 1.82 -12.48
C ASP A 19 21.00 0.87 -13.05
N PHE A 20 19.76 1.34 -13.27
CA PHE A 20 18.67 0.51 -13.77
C PHE A 20 18.74 0.26 -15.28
N ARG A 21 18.25 -0.90 -15.72
CA ARG A 21 18.07 -1.25 -17.14
C ARG A 21 16.66 -1.78 -17.38
N VAL A 22 16.01 -1.39 -18.47
CA VAL A 22 14.70 -1.97 -18.85
C VAL A 22 14.86 -3.48 -19.07
N GLY A 23 13.93 -4.27 -18.56
CA GLY A 23 13.98 -5.74 -18.56
C GLY A 23 14.84 -6.34 -17.44
N GLN A 24 15.52 -5.53 -16.63
CA GLN A 24 16.29 -6.04 -15.49
C GLN A 24 15.37 -6.71 -14.47
N GLU A 25 15.69 -7.96 -14.13
CA GLU A 25 15.08 -8.68 -13.02
C GLU A 25 15.93 -8.52 -11.75
N ILE A 26 15.26 -8.27 -10.64
CA ILE A 26 15.88 -8.09 -9.32
C ILE A 26 15.18 -9.03 -8.35
N ARG A 27 15.94 -9.98 -7.79
CA ARG A 27 15.47 -10.81 -6.68
C ARG A 27 15.82 -10.14 -5.37
N HIS A 28 14.82 -9.75 -4.59
CA HIS A 28 15.05 -8.99 -3.38
C HIS A 28 15.48 -9.89 -2.22
N ALA A 29 16.39 -9.36 -1.41
CA ALA A 29 16.87 -10.07 -0.24
C ALA A 29 15.80 -10.17 0.87
N THR A 30 16.09 -11.05 1.83
CA THR A 30 15.35 -11.18 3.10
C THR A 30 13.92 -11.70 2.94
N PRO A 31 13.73 -12.97 2.50
CA PRO A 31 12.43 -13.62 2.61
C PRO A 31 11.96 -13.58 4.07
N ARG A 32 10.65 -13.39 4.27
CA ARG A 32 10.06 -13.13 5.59
C ARG A 32 8.87 -14.05 5.85
N THR A 33 9.02 -14.95 6.81
CA THR A 33 7.90 -15.71 7.38
C THR A 33 7.00 -14.77 8.13
N MET A 34 5.72 -14.71 7.79
CA MET A 34 4.72 -13.95 8.52
C MET A 34 4.11 -14.82 9.62
N THR A 35 3.73 -14.24 10.75
CA THR A 35 3.35 -14.94 11.98
C THR A 35 2.15 -14.28 12.64
N GLU A 36 1.62 -14.90 13.71
CA GLU A 36 0.54 -14.32 14.50
C GLU A 36 0.97 -13.01 15.21
N ALA A 37 2.26 -12.87 15.52
CA ALA A 37 2.80 -11.64 16.06
C ALA A 37 2.68 -10.48 15.07
N ASP A 38 2.83 -10.75 13.76
CA ASP A 38 2.65 -9.72 12.72
C ASP A 38 1.19 -9.25 12.66
N ALA A 39 0.22 -10.15 12.84
CA ALA A 39 -1.19 -9.79 12.95
C ALA A 39 -1.47 -8.94 14.21
N ALA A 40 -0.98 -9.38 15.38
CA ALA A 40 -1.17 -8.67 16.64
C ALA A 40 -0.55 -7.26 16.62
N LEU A 41 0.67 -7.12 16.08
CA LEU A 41 1.34 -5.84 15.93
C LEU A 41 0.62 -4.93 14.93
N ASN A 42 0.09 -5.46 13.84
CA ASN A 42 -0.72 -4.69 12.90
C ASN A 42 -1.96 -4.10 13.58
N VAL A 43 -2.66 -4.88 14.40
CA VAL A 43 -3.80 -4.39 15.20
C VAL A 43 -3.35 -3.34 16.21
N ALA A 44 -2.23 -3.54 16.90
CA ALA A 44 -1.72 -2.58 17.87
C ALA A 44 -1.33 -1.23 17.24
N LEU A 45 -0.83 -1.24 16.00
CA LEU A 45 -0.40 -0.04 15.29
C LEU A 45 -1.56 0.78 14.70
N TYR A 46 -2.59 0.09 14.19
CA TYR A 46 -3.63 0.75 13.38
C TYR A 46 -5.04 0.68 13.99
N GLY A 47 -5.27 -0.24 14.93
CA GLY A 47 -6.60 -0.46 15.50
C GLY A 47 -7.62 -1.00 14.49
N SER A 48 -7.17 -1.71 13.46
CA SER A 48 -8.06 -2.33 12.45
C SER A 48 -9.04 -3.30 13.12
N ARG A 49 -10.32 -3.20 12.76
CA ARG A 49 -11.41 -4.00 13.36
C ARG A 49 -12.11 -4.95 12.39
N PHE A 50 -11.61 -5.12 11.17
CA PHE A 50 -12.23 -6.01 10.19
C PHE A 50 -12.23 -7.46 10.68
N ALA A 51 -13.43 -8.02 10.89
CA ALA A 51 -13.63 -9.29 11.58
C ALA A 51 -12.88 -10.46 10.95
N ILE A 52 -12.72 -10.46 9.61
CA ILE A 52 -12.02 -11.52 8.89
C ILE A 52 -10.56 -11.69 9.30
N ASN A 53 -9.89 -10.60 9.68
CA ASN A 53 -8.49 -10.63 10.11
C ASN A 53 -8.33 -10.81 11.63
N SER A 54 -9.40 -10.55 12.39
CA SER A 54 -9.36 -10.55 13.86
C SER A 54 -9.84 -11.86 14.50
N SER A 55 -10.60 -12.68 13.78
CA SER A 55 -11.23 -13.88 14.35
C SER A 55 -11.08 -15.09 13.43
N ASP A 56 -10.36 -16.10 13.93
CA ASP A 56 -10.26 -17.41 13.27
C ASP A 56 -11.65 -18.05 13.10
N GLU A 57 -12.54 -17.91 14.08
CA GLU A 57 -13.90 -18.46 14.01
C GLU A 57 -14.75 -17.76 12.95
N PHE A 58 -14.64 -16.42 12.85
CA PHE A 58 -15.32 -15.68 11.79
C PHE A 58 -14.81 -16.11 10.41
N ALA A 59 -13.49 -16.21 10.23
CA ALA A 59 -12.90 -16.65 8.98
C ALA A 59 -13.28 -18.11 8.62
N ARG A 60 -13.32 -19.02 9.59
CA ARG A 60 -13.77 -20.42 9.41
C ARG A 60 -15.24 -20.53 9.03
N ALA A 61 -16.09 -19.70 9.62
CA ALA A 61 -17.50 -19.60 9.22
C ALA A 61 -17.66 -19.17 7.75
N LEU A 62 -16.66 -18.49 7.18
CA LEU A 62 -16.60 -18.12 5.77
C LEU A 62 -15.84 -19.12 4.89
N GLY A 63 -15.47 -20.30 5.42
CA GLY A 63 -14.80 -21.37 4.66
C GLY A 63 -13.28 -21.22 4.52
N LEU A 64 -12.67 -20.24 5.20
CA LEU A 64 -11.21 -20.10 5.27
C LEU A 64 -10.64 -21.00 6.39
N PRO A 65 -9.37 -21.47 6.29
CA PRO A 65 -8.79 -22.33 7.33
C PRO A 65 -8.63 -21.62 8.69
N ARG A 66 -8.38 -20.32 8.68
CA ARG A 66 -8.18 -19.43 9.83
C ARG A 66 -8.24 -17.96 9.37
N ALA A 67 -8.04 -17.00 10.27
CA ALA A 67 -7.95 -15.59 9.92
C ALA A 67 -6.72 -15.34 9.01
N PRO A 68 -6.89 -14.81 7.79
CA PRO A 68 -5.75 -14.36 6.99
C PRO A 68 -5.14 -13.09 7.60
N LEU A 69 -3.87 -12.86 7.29
CA LEU A 69 -3.21 -11.59 7.59
C LEU A 69 -3.88 -10.45 6.82
N ASP A 70 -3.83 -9.25 7.39
CA ASP A 70 -4.35 -8.04 6.76
C ASP A 70 -3.69 -7.81 5.39
N ASP A 71 -4.50 -7.52 4.37
CA ASP A 71 -4.03 -7.31 3.00
C ASP A 71 -2.97 -6.21 2.93
N LEU A 72 -3.13 -5.13 3.70
CA LEU A 72 -2.17 -4.04 3.75
C LEU A 72 -0.88 -4.44 4.47
N ALA A 73 -0.94 -5.32 5.47
CA ALA A 73 0.27 -5.87 6.08
C ALA A 73 1.09 -6.68 5.07
N VAL A 74 0.44 -7.52 4.26
CA VAL A 74 1.09 -8.25 3.14
C VAL A 74 1.71 -7.27 2.14
N PHE A 75 0.96 -6.24 1.75
CA PHE A 75 1.46 -5.17 0.89
C PHE A 75 2.71 -4.50 1.43
N HIS A 76 2.69 -4.10 2.69
CA HIS A 76 3.81 -3.38 3.29
C HIS A 76 5.07 -4.24 3.38
N VAL A 77 4.94 -5.51 3.74
CA VAL A 77 6.07 -6.45 3.76
C VAL A 77 6.65 -6.62 2.35
N VAL A 78 5.81 -6.91 1.35
CA VAL A 78 6.28 -7.09 -0.04
C VAL A 78 6.95 -5.81 -0.57
N ILE A 79 6.34 -4.63 -0.37
CA ILE A 79 7.00 -3.36 -0.73
C ILE A 79 8.32 -3.20 0.01
N GLY A 80 8.35 -3.47 1.31
CA GLY A 80 9.55 -3.32 2.14
C GLY A 80 10.73 -4.12 1.59
N LYS A 81 10.46 -5.30 1.01
CA LYS A 81 11.50 -6.12 0.35
C LYS A 81 12.12 -5.41 -0.84
N THR A 82 11.33 -4.65 -1.60
CA THR A 82 11.81 -3.93 -2.79
C THR A 82 12.59 -2.67 -2.45
N VAL A 83 12.46 -2.12 -1.23
CA VAL A 83 13.01 -0.80 -0.91
C VAL A 83 14.53 -0.69 -1.07
N PRO A 84 15.35 -1.62 -0.54
CA PRO A 84 16.80 -1.54 -0.66
C PRO A 84 17.28 -1.37 -2.12
N ASP A 85 16.64 -2.09 -3.04
CA ASP A 85 17.06 -2.16 -4.44
C ASP A 85 16.39 -1.11 -5.33
N ILE A 86 15.12 -0.77 -5.06
CA ILE A 86 14.32 0.10 -5.93
C ILE A 86 14.32 1.55 -5.46
N SER A 87 14.16 1.78 -4.16
CA SER A 87 13.77 3.11 -3.65
C SER A 87 14.55 3.62 -2.45
N LEU A 88 15.68 3.01 -2.11
CA LEU A 88 16.57 3.52 -1.06
C LEU A 88 17.09 4.93 -1.37
N ASN A 89 17.29 5.23 -2.66
CA ASN A 89 17.71 6.53 -3.19
C ASN A 89 16.56 7.27 -3.90
N ALA A 90 15.31 6.91 -3.62
CA ALA A 90 14.15 7.58 -4.18
C ALA A 90 13.81 8.89 -3.45
N VAL A 91 13.41 9.89 -4.23
CA VAL A 91 12.80 11.15 -3.76
C VAL A 91 11.37 10.89 -3.27
N ALA A 92 10.60 10.16 -4.08
CA ALA A 92 9.18 9.90 -3.84
C ALA A 92 8.68 8.70 -4.64
N ASN A 93 7.64 8.04 -4.12
CA ASN A 93 6.79 7.15 -4.90
C ASN A 93 5.73 8.00 -5.60
N LEU A 94 5.62 7.86 -6.93
CA LEU A 94 4.78 8.72 -7.76
C LEU A 94 3.43 8.08 -8.12
N GLY A 95 3.29 6.78 -7.95
CA GLY A 95 2.00 6.11 -8.09
C GLY A 95 2.08 4.59 -8.11
N TYR A 96 0.91 4.00 -8.29
CA TYR A 96 0.65 2.56 -8.34
C TYR A 96 -0.34 2.28 -9.49
N ALA A 97 -0.24 1.11 -10.10
CA ALA A 97 -1.19 0.61 -11.09
C ALA A 97 -1.18 -0.92 -11.10
N GLU A 98 -2.23 -1.53 -11.64
CA GLU A 98 -2.36 -3.00 -11.78
C GLU A 98 -2.09 -3.76 -10.47
N PHE A 99 -2.37 -3.12 -9.34
CA PHE A 99 -2.00 -3.62 -8.03
C PHE A 99 -3.08 -4.57 -7.57
N ARG A 100 -2.78 -5.87 -7.43
CA ARG A 100 -3.77 -6.90 -7.09
C ARG A 100 -3.25 -7.86 -6.04
N TRP A 101 -4.12 -8.22 -5.11
CA TRP A 101 -3.84 -9.27 -4.14
C TRP A 101 -4.13 -10.64 -4.75
N GLY A 102 -3.27 -11.59 -4.43
CA GLY A 102 -3.37 -12.98 -4.85
C GLY A 102 -4.02 -13.88 -3.82
N VAL A 103 -3.44 -15.06 -3.61
CA VAL A 103 -3.88 -15.98 -2.56
C VAL A 103 -3.76 -15.32 -1.18
N PRO A 104 -4.69 -15.58 -0.23
CA PRO A 104 -4.54 -15.09 1.14
C PRO A 104 -3.24 -15.59 1.77
N VAL A 105 -2.66 -14.74 2.62
CA VAL A 105 -1.47 -15.08 3.40
C VAL A 105 -1.91 -15.42 4.82
N TYR A 106 -1.44 -16.54 5.33
CA TYR A 106 -1.73 -16.97 6.70
C TYR A 106 -0.48 -16.89 7.59
N PRO A 107 -0.63 -16.80 8.92
CA PRO A 107 0.47 -17.04 9.84
C PRO A 107 1.16 -18.38 9.52
N GLY A 108 2.48 -18.32 9.33
CA GLY A 108 3.34 -19.42 8.90
C GLY A 108 3.80 -19.32 7.43
N ASP A 109 3.11 -18.56 6.58
CA ASP A 109 3.54 -18.38 5.19
C ASP A 109 4.80 -17.50 5.10
N THR A 110 5.68 -17.79 4.14
CA THR A 110 6.94 -17.04 3.94
C THR A 110 6.92 -16.29 2.64
N LEU A 111 7.04 -14.96 2.73
CA LEU A 111 6.96 -14.06 1.59
C LEU A 111 8.35 -13.72 1.04
N SER A 112 8.46 -13.76 -0.28
CA SER A 112 9.60 -13.26 -1.05
C SER A 112 9.11 -12.28 -2.12
N ALA A 113 10.00 -11.46 -2.66
CA ALA A 113 9.64 -10.50 -3.70
C ALA A 113 10.70 -10.48 -4.82
N HIS A 114 10.24 -10.26 -6.05
CA HIS A 114 11.09 -9.92 -7.17
C HIS A 114 10.49 -8.73 -7.92
N SER A 115 11.34 -7.98 -8.63
CA SER A 115 10.92 -6.87 -9.47
C SER A 115 11.50 -6.97 -10.88
N THR A 116 10.74 -6.54 -11.87
CA THR A 116 11.19 -6.31 -13.23
C THR A 116 11.09 -4.83 -13.57
N VAL A 117 12.17 -4.23 -14.04
CA VAL A 117 12.17 -2.84 -14.51
C VAL A 117 11.44 -2.75 -15.86
N LEU A 118 10.31 -2.06 -15.89
CA LEU A 118 9.47 -1.92 -17.08
C LEU A 118 9.82 -0.69 -17.92
N GLY A 119 10.34 0.35 -17.29
CA GLY A 119 10.59 1.62 -17.96
C GLY A 119 11.44 2.58 -17.18
N LEU A 120 12.05 3.50 -17.90
CA LEU A 120 12.97 4.53 -17.41
C LEU A 120 12.70 5.83 -18.15
N ARG A 121 12.69 6.95 -17.43
CA ARG A 121 12.61 8.29 -18.03
C ARG A 121 13.41 9.29 -17.21
N GLU A 122 14.45 9.88 -17.79
CA GLU A 122 15.21 10.94 -17.12
C GLU A 122 14.35 12.20 -16.98
N ASN A 123 14.45 12.88 -15.83
CA ASN A 123 13.80 14.18 -15.66
C ASN A 123 14.62 15.27 -16.36
N SER A 124 13.96 16.33 -16.80
CA SER A 124 14.58 17.44 -17.55
C SER A 124 15.74 18.13 -16.81
N ASN A 125 15.73 18.14 -15.47
CA ASN A 125 16.80 18.70 -14.65
C ASN A 125 18.04 17.80 -14.54
N ARG A 126 18.00 16.57 -15.09
CA ARG A 126 19.08 15.58 -15.09
C ARG A 126 19.66 15.23 -13.71
N ALA A 127 18.93 15.52 -12.64
CA ALA A 127 19.32 15.18 -11.27
C ALA A 127 18.62 13.90 -10.77
N SER A 128 17.63 13.42 -11.52
CA SER A 128 16.79 12.27 -11.17
C SER A 128 16.11 11.70 -12.40
N GLY A 129 15.48 10.54 -12.26
CA GLY A 129 14.59 9.99 -13.27
C GLY A 129 13.50 9.13 -12.64
N VAL A 130 12.50 8.78 -13.44
CA VAL A 130 11.40 7.92 -13.03
C VAL A 130 11.68 6.49 -13.47
N VAL A 131 11.54 5.55 -12.54
CA VAL A 131 11.70 4.11 -12.76
C VAL A 131 10.35 3.45 -12.54
N TRP A 132 9.86 2.71 -13.54
CA TRP A 132 8.68 1.86 -13.43
C TRP A 132 9.12 0.44 -13.17
N VAL A 133 8.55 -0.20 -12.15
CA VAL A 133 8.82 -1.61 -11.83
C VAL A 133 7.52 -2.38 -11.66
N ARG A 134 7.47 -3.59 -12.19
CA ARG A 134 6.50 -4.61 -11.76
C ARG A 134 7.13 -5.39 -10.62
N SER A 135 6.49 -5.44 -9.47
CA SER A 135 6.93 -6.27 -8.36
C SER A 135 5.90 -7.34 -8.06
N THR A 136 6.37 -8.56 -7.81
CA THR A 136 5.52 -9.69 -7.48
C THR A 136 6.00 -10.33 -6.19
N GLY A 137 5.09 -10.44 -5.23
CA GLY A 137 5.26 -11.17 -3.98
C GLY A 137 4.79 -12.62 -4.14
N LEU A 138 5.62 -13.56 -3.67
CA LEU A 138 5.34 -15.00 -3.71
C LEU A 138 5.44 -15.59 -2.30
N ASN A 139 4.60 -16.58 -1.99
CA ASN A 139 4.76 -17.40 -0.79
C ASN A 139 5.77 -18.54 -1.00
N GLN A 140 6.01 -19.37 0.02
CA GLN A 140 6.92 -20.52 -0.01
C GLN A 140 6.54 -21.63 -0.99
N ARG A 141 5.30 -21.63 -1.48
CA ARG A 141 4.78 -22.57 -2.49
C ARG A 141 4.89 -22.02 -3.92
N GLY A 142 5.43 -20.81 -4.08
CA GLY A 142 5.50 -20.12 -5.38
C GLY A 142 4.16 -19.53 -5.82
N GLU A 143 3.16 -19.45 -4.94
CA GLU A 143 1.88 -18.84 -5.26
C GLU A 143 1.98 -17.31 -5.12
N MET A 144 1.40 -16.59 -6.09
CA MET A 144 1.35 -15.12 -6.05
C MET A 144 0.43 -14.66 -4.93
N VAL A 145 0.98 -13.83 -4.04
CA VAL A 145 0.24 -13.17 -2.95
C VAL A 145 -0.03 -11.70 -3.26
N LEU A 146 0.80 -11.08 -4.09
CA LEU A 146 0.69 -9.68 -4.49
C LEU A 146 1.41 -9.44 -5.82
N ASP A 147 0.83 -8.63 -6.70
CA ASP A 147 1.44 -8.26 -7.98
C ASP A 147 1.05 -6.82 -8.31
N TYR A 148 2.01 -5.97 -8.65
CA TYR A 148 1.73 -4.55 -8.91
C TYR A 148 2.78 -3.88 -9.77
N VAL A 149 2.37 -2.78 -10.41
CA VAL A 149 3.29 -1.79 -10.99
C VAL A 149 3.35 -0.57 -10.08
N ARG A 150 4.55 -0.08 -9.79
CA ARG A 150 4.76 1.24 -9.16
C ARG A 150 5.85 2.00 -9.89
N TRP A 151 5.84 3.32 -9.76
CA TRP A 151 6.92 4.15 -10.26
C TRP A 151 7.44 5.13 -9.22
N VAL A 152 8.75 5.26 -9.19
CA VAL A 152 9.48 6.06 -8.20
C VAL A 152 10.39 7.05 -8.90
N MET A 153 10.52 8.23 -8.32
CA MET A 153 11.54 9.20 -8.73
C MET A 153 12.83 8.87 -7.98
N VAL A 154 13.88 8.48 -8.69
CA VAL A 154 15.17 8.08 -8.12
C VAL A 154 16.23 9.13 -8.44
N HIS A 155 17.05 9.48 -7.46
CA HIS A 155 18.18 10.36 -7.68
C HIS A 155 19.20 9.74 -8.65
N LYS A 156 19.86 10.58 -9.43
CA LYS A 156 21.12 10.21 -10.07
C LYS A 156 22.25 10.36 -9.08
N ARG A 157 23.26 9.48 -9.17
CA ARG A 157 24.51 9.63 -8.41
C ARG A 157 25.40 10.66 -9.09
N ASP A 158 25.49 10.59 -10.41
CA ASP A 158 26.19 11.56 -11.26
C ASP A 158 25.22 12.17 -12.28
N PRO A 159 24.90 13.48 -12.20
CA PRO A 159 24.07 14.16 -13.19
C PRO A 159 24.55 14.00 -14.64
N ALA A 160 25.86 13.82 -14.87
CA ALA A 160 26.46 13.65 -16.18
C ALA A 160 26.38 12.20 -16.71
N ALA A 161 26.03 11.22 -15.88
CA ALA A 161 25.95 9.82 -16.29
C ALA A 161 25.02 9.63 -17.50
N ALA A 162 25.46 8.84 -18.47
CA ALA A 162 24.62 8.42 -19.59
C ALA A 162 23.48 7.55 -19.05
N VAL A 163 22.26 7.84 -19.50
CA VAL A 163 21.04 7.15 -19.07
C VAL A 163 20.46 6.34 -20.23
N PRO A 164 19.77 5.22 -19.96
CA PRO A 164 19.12 4.44 -21.00
C PRO A 164 18.05 5.21 -21.77
N GLU A 165 17.67 4.69 -22.93
CA GLU A 165 16.55 5.23 -23.73
C GLU A 165 15.27 5.34 -22.89
N THR A 166 14.49 6.38 -23.16
CA THR A 166 13.23 6.60 -22.46
C THR A 166 12.20 5.55 -22.86
N VAL A 167 11.71 4.81 -21.88
CA VAL A 167 10.60 3.86 -22.02
C VAL A 167 9.58 4.16 -20.94
N VAL A 168 8.37 4.51 -21.34
CA VAL A 168 7.23 4.70 -20.43
C VAL A 168 6.23 3.58 -20.70
N PRO A 169 6.05 2.61 -19.79
CA PRO A 169 5.13 1.50 -20.02
C PRO A 169 3.69 2.00 -19.98
N LYS A 170 2.83 1.36 -20.79
CA LYS A 170 1.39 1.53 -20.67
C LYS A 170 0.90 0.62 -19.54
N THR A 171 0.16 1.18 -18.59
CA THR A 171 -0.52 0.44 -17.52
C THR A 171 -2.03 0.52 -17.72
N ALA A 172 -2.76 -0.48 -17.23
CA ALA A 172 -4.21 -0.42 -17.16
C ALA A 172 -4.67 0.74 -16.25
N PRO A 173 -5.79 1.42 -16.56
CA PRO A 173 -6.32 2.51 -15.73
C PRO A 173 -6.94 2.03 -14.41
N SER A 174 -7.36 0.77 -14.36
CA SER A 174 -7.87 0.09 -13.17
C SER A 174 -7.76 -1.42 -13.38
N VAL A 175 -7.74 -2.19 -12.29
CA VAL A 175 -7.88 -3.65 -12.34
C VAL A 175 -9.32 -3.97 -12.69
N ALA A 176 -9.54 -4.83 -13.69
CA ALA A 176 -10.89 -5.24 -14.07
C ALA A 176 -11.51 -6.14 -12.99
N PRO A 177 -12.82 -6.04 -12.71
CA PRO A 177 -13.49 -6.91 -11.74
C PRO A 177 -13.28 -8.41 -11.98
N ALA A 178 -13.17 -8.83 -13.25
CA ALA A 178 -12.91 -10.22 -13.62
C ALA A 178 -11.49 -10.73 -13.24
N ASP A 179 -10.55 -9.82 -12.99
CA ASP A 179 -9.18 -10.14 -12.58
C ASP A 179 -8.99 -10.12 -11.05
N LEU A 180 -10.04 -9.75 -10.30
CA LEU A 180 -10.00 -9.75 -8.83
C LEU A 180 -10.03 -11.19 -8.30
N ILE A 181 -9.07 -11.52 -7.44
CA ILE A 181 -8.93 -12.87 -6.90
C ILE A 181 -9.82 -13.01 -5.67
N VAL A 182 -10.85 -13.86 -5.81
CA VAL A 182 -11.66 -14.33 -4.69
C VAL A 182 -10.95 -15.51 -4.02
N PRO A 183 -10.73 -15.48 -2.69
CA PRO A 183 -10.11 -16.60 -1.98
C PRO A 183 -10.81 -17.93 -2.22
N LYS A 184 -10.03 -18.97 -2.52
CA LYS A 184 -10.55 -20.33 -2.71
C LYS A 184 -11.24 -20.80 -1.43
N GLY A 185 -12.46 -21.32 -1.56
CA GLY A 185 -13.25 -21.83 -0.45
C GLY A 185 -14.07 -20.77 0.29
N LEU A 186 -13.94 -19.49 -0.07
CA LEU A 186 -14.77 -18.43 0.51
C LEU A 186 -16.25 -18.68 0.25
N SER A 187 -17.06 -18.64 1.31
CA SER A 187 -18.52 -18.76 1.27
C SER A 187 -19.13 -17.74 2.24
N LEU A 188 -19.98 -16.85 1.74
CA LEU A 188 -20.61 -15.83 2.58
C LEU A 188 -21.98 -16.26 3.12
N LYS A 189 -22.30 -17.56 3.01
CA LYS A 189 -23.50 -18.12 3.63
C LYS A 189 -23.48 -17.91 5.15
N GLY A 190 -22.34 -18.06 5.82
CA GLY A 190 -22.24 -17.90 7.28
C GLY A 190 -22.05 -16.47 7.77
N TYR A 191 -22.18 -15.44 6.92
CA TYR A 191 -21.74 -14.08 7.26
C TYR A 191 -22.59 -13.44 8.38
N ASP A 192 -21.94 -13.19 9.53
CA ASP A 192 -22.53 -12.57 10.72
C ASP A 192 -22.30 -11.05 10.71
N ASP A 193 -23.35 -10.29 10.40
CA ASP A 193 -23.32 -8.84 10.32
C ASP A 193 -23.04 -8.16 11.68
N VAL A 194 -23.43 -8.79 12.79
CA VAL A 194 -23.19 -8.26 14.15
C VAL A 194 -21.71 -8.39 14.47
N ALA A 195 -21.12 -9.56 14.22
CA ALA A 195 -19.68 -9.78 14.41
C ALA A 195 -18.84 -8.91 13.44
N ALA A 196 -19.32 -8.71 12.22
CA ALA A 196 -18.66 -7.84 11.25
C ALA A 196 -18.77 -6.35 11.57
N GLY A 197 -19.79 -5.94 12.35
CA GLY A 197 -19.97 -4.59 12.86
C GLY A 197 -20.81 -3.67 11.99
N SER A 198 -21.55 -4.20 11.01
CA SER A 198 -22.52 -3.43 10.22
C SER A 198 -23.54 -4.33 9.53
N SER A 199 -24.78 -3.87 9.42
CA SER A 199 -25.82 -4.49 8.58
C SER A 199 -25.78 -4.05 7.11
N TYR A 200 -25.02 -2.99 6.78
CA TYR A 200 -24.89 -2.48 5.41
C TYR A 200 -24.01 -3.41 4.57
N ARG A 201 -24.57 -3.90 3.47
CA ARG A 201 -23.91 -4.82 2.52
C ARG A 201 -23.71 -4.14 1.17
N TRP A 202 -23.08 -4.83 0.24
CA TRP A 202 -22.76 -4.30 -1.10
C TRP A 202 -23.98 -3.68 -1.79
N ASP A 203 -25.17 -4.28 -1.64
CA ASP A 203 -26.41 -3.79 -2.28
C ASP A 203 -26.90 -2.45 -1.67
N ASP A 204 -26.46 -2.09 -0.46
CA ASP A 204 -26.91 -0.91 0.27
C ASP A 204 -26.13 0.37 -0.04
N TYR A 205 -24.94 0.26 -0.64
CA TYR A 205 -24.14 1.41 -1.03
C TYR A 205 -24.57 1.95 -2.39
N GLU A 206 -24.52 3.27 -2.57
CA GLU A 206 -24.87 3.93 -3.84
C GLU A 206 -23.63 4.50 -4.54
N VAL A 207 -23.57 4.42 -5.87
CA VAL A 207 -22.49 5.08 -6.63
C VAL A 207 -22.60 6.59 -6.45
N GLY A 208 -21.49 7.24 -6.11
CA GLY A 208 -21.41 8.67 -5.77
C GLY A 208 -21.65 8.96 -4.29
N GLU A 209 -22.05 7.97 -3.48
CA GLU A 209 -22.18 8.12 -2.03
C GLU A 209 -20.83 8.46 -1.40
N ARG A 210 -20.84 9.41 -0.46
CA ARG A 210 -19.67 9.83 0.32
C ARG A 210 -19.87 9.51 1.80
N ILE A 211 -18.81 8.97 2.40
CA ILE A 211 -18.81 8.48 3.77
C ILE A 211 -17.70 9.19 4.53
N ASP A 212 -18.06 10.03 5.51
CA ASP A 212 -17.12 10.57 6.49
C ASP A 212 -16.87 9.50 7.56
N HIS A 213 -15.62 9.12 7.79
CA HIS A 213 -15.26 8.11 8.80
C HIS A 213 -15.16 8.69 10.21
N VAL A 214 -15.30 10.02 10.35
CA VAL A 214 -15.47 10.80 11.58
C VAL A 214 -14.24 10.87 12.49
N SER A 215 -13.65 9.72 12.80
CA SER A 215 -12.56 9.61 13.77
C SER A 215 -11.23 10.09 13.20
N GLY A 216 -10.38 10.62 14.07
CA GLY A 216 -8.99 10.97 13.75
C GLY A 216 -8.02 10.14 14.58
N ILE A 217 -6.87 9.77 14.00
CA ILE A 217 -5.78 9.09 14.71
C ILE A 217 -4.50 9.91 14.54
N THR A 218 -3.93 10.38 15.64
CA THR A 218 -2.61 11.03 15.67
C THR A 218 -1.53 9.96 15.51
N LEU A 219 -0.64 10.13 14.53
CA LEU A 219 0.51 9.23 14.39
C LEU A 219 1.71 9.75 15.19
N GLU A 220 2.40 8.87 15.90
CA GLU A 220 3.65 9.23 16.56
C GLU A 220 4.88 8.80 15.77
N ASP A 221 6.02 9.45 16.03
CA ASP A 221 7.29 9.06 15.42
C ASP A 221 7.67 7.60 15.75
N SER A 222 7.29 7.12 16.94
CA SER A 222 7.47 5.73 17.34
C SER A 222 6.71 4.77 16.43
N ASP A 223 5.48 5.09 16.07
CA ASP A 223 4.52 4.15 15.47
C ASP A 223 4.85 3.92 14.00
N HIS A 224 5.12 5.01 13.26
CA HIS A 224 5.52 4.89 11.87
C HIS A 224 6.92 4.27 11.74
N MET A 225 7.85 4.55 12.65
CA MET A 225 9.16 3.89 12.66
C MET A 225 9.03 2.39 13.02
N PHE A 226 8.20 2.05 14.00
CA PHE A 226 7.97 0.67 14.42
C PHE A 226 7.36 -0.15 13.28
N SER A 227 6.27 0.33 12.69
CA SER A 227 5.64 -0.33 11.53
C SER A 227 6.62 -0.46 10.36
N THR A 228 7.39 0.59 10.03
CA THR A 228 8.37 0.53 8.93
C THR A 228 9.46 -0.52 9.19
N ARG A 229 9.90 -0.71 10.45
CA ARG A 229 10.80 -1.81 10.85
C ARG A 229 10.15 -3.18 10.73
N LEU A 230 8.88 -3.31 11.14
CA LEU A 230 8.11 -4.54 11.01
C LEU A 230 8.09 -5.03 9.55
N TYR A 231 7.99 -4.09 8.60
CA TYR A 231 8.01 -4.36 7.16
C TYR A 231 9.41 -4.59 6.59
N GLN A 232 10.45 -4.40 7.40
CA GLN A 232 11.85 -4.40 6.98
C GLN A 232 12.10 -3.43 5.80
N ASN A 233 11.38 -2.30 5.81
CA ASN A 233 11.59 -1.19 4.89
C ASN A 233 12.73 -0.31 5.44
N THR A 234 13.74 -0.04 4.62
CA THR A 234 14.99 0.62 5.03
C THR A 234 15.13 2.06 4.51
N ALA A 235 14.07 2.65 3.97
CA ALA A 235 14.14 4.02 3.46
C ALA A 235 14.51 5.00 4.60
N ARG A 236 15.67 5.65 4.45
CA ARG A 236 16.34 6.41 5.51
C ARG A 236 15.50 7.56 6.07
N VAL A 237 14.65 8.16 5.23
CA VAL A 237 13.79 9.30 5.59
C VAL A 237 12.81 9.00 6.73
N HIS A 238 12.53 7.72 6.99
CA HIS A 238 11.63 7.31 8.08
C HIS A 238 12.33 7.25 9.44
N PHE A 239 13.65 7.16 9.49
CA PHE A 239 14.38 6.79 10.71
C PHE A 239 15.38 7.85 11.18
N ASP A 240 16.14 8.42 10.24
CA ASP A 240 17.28 9.26 10.57
C ASP A 240 16.84 10.71 10.81
N ALA A 241 16.55 11.03 12.07
CA ALA A 241 16.22 12.40 12.47
C ALA A 241 17.40 13.37 12.32
N PHE A 242 18.65 12.90 12.43
CA PHE A 242 19.82 13.75 12.31
C PHE A 242 20.01 14.21 10.87
N ALA A 243 20.01 13.27 9.91
CA ALA A 243 19.98 13.60 8.48
C ALA A 243 18.70 14.36 8.09
N GLY A 244 17.56 14.05 8.74
CA GLY A 244 16.30 14.75 8.55
C GLY A 244 16.38 16.27 8.73
N LYS A 245 17.24 16.76 9.64
CA LYS A 245 17.43 18.21 9.91
C LYS A 245 17.91 18.99 8.68
N SER A 246 18.71 18.37 7.81
CA SER A 246 19.22 19.01 6.59
C SER A 246 18.29 18.85 5.39
N THR A 247 17.20 18.09 5.51
CA THR A 247 16.18 18.00 4.46
C THR A 247 15.28 19.23 4.50
N ARG A 248 14.56 19.51 3.40
CA ARG A 248 13.58 20.61 3.32
C ARG A 248 12.46 20.54 4.38
N PHE A 249 12.28 19.39 5.02
CA PHE A 249 11.26 19.18 6.04
C PHE A 249 11.78 19.38 7.46
N GLY A 250 13.10 19.32 7.67
CA GLY A 250 13.73 19.45 8.99
C GLY A 250 13.43 18.33 9.99
N ARG A 251 12.73 17.26 9.57
CA ARG A 251 12.30 16.14 10.42
C ARG A 251 12.06 14.86 9.59
N ARG A 252 11.87 13.73 10.27
CA ARG A 252 11.56 12.42 9.65
C ARG A 252 10.23 12.47 8.91
N LEU A 253 10.15 11.77 7.79
CA LEU A 253 8.91 11.57 7.04
C LEU A 253 8.27 10.26 7.45
N ALA A 254 6.98 10.25 7.75
CA ALA A 254 6.24 9.01 7.93
C ALA A 254 6.16 8.23 6.60
N TYR A 255 6.19 6.91 6.69
CA TYR A 255 5.99 6.05 5.52
C TYR A 255 4.57 6.23 4.97
N GLY A 256 4.44 6.59 3.69
CA GLY A 256 3.12 6.82 3.07
C GLY A 256 2.17 5.62 3.16
N GLY A 257 2.68 4.38 3.15
CA GLY A 257 1.84 3.19 3.38
C GLY A 257 1.27 3.11 4.80
N HIS A 258 1.91 3.73 5.79
CA HIS A 258 1.34 3.85 7.13
C HIS A 258 0.03 4.66 7.11
N VAL A 259 -0.02 5.73 6.30
CA VAL A 259 -1.23 6.53 6.09
C VAL A 259 -2.33 5.74 5.37
N ILE A 260 -1.95 4.87 4.42
CA ILE A 260 -2.90 3.94 3.76
C ILE A 260 -3.56 3.03 4.81
N SER A 261 -2.78 2.45 5.73
CA SER A 261 -3.31 1.59 6.79
C SER A 261 -4.13 2.32 7.84
N LEU A 262 -3.76 3.56 8.21
CA LEU A 262 -4.61 4.40 9.07
C LEU A 262 -5.95 4.73 8.38
N ALA A 263 -5.92 5.17 7.12
CA ALA A 263 -7.14 5.47 6.37
C ALA A 263 -8.04 4.24 6.25
N ARG A 264 -7.46 3.05 6.05
CA ARG A 264 -8.20 1.78 6.02
C ARG A 264 -8.79 1.42 7.39
N ALA A 265 -8.05 1.58 8.48
CA ALA A 265 -8.56 1.30 9.82
C ALA A 265 -9.72 2.25 10.19
N LEU A 266 -9.58 3.54 9.87
CA LEU A 266 -10.63 4.54 10.02
C LEU A 266 -11.87 4.17 9.20
N SER A 267 -11.67 3.66 7.98
CA SER A 267 -12.78 3.33 7.08
C SER A 267 -13.69 2.20 7.57
N PHE A 268 -13.27 1.44 8.59
CA PHE A 268 -14.17 0.52 9.29
C PHE A 268 -15.48 1.21 9.68
N ASN A 269 -15.42 2.45 10.16
CA ASN A 269 -16.61 3.25 10.42
C ASN A 269 -17.27 3.66 9.09
N GLY A 270 -18.27 2.90 8.67
CA GLY A 270 -19.01 3.11 7.43
C GLY A 270 -18.69 2.11 6.31
N LEU A 271 -17.62 1.30 6.41
CA LEU A 271 -17.29 0.24 5.44
C LEU A 271 -16.94 -1.12 6.10
N ALA A 272 -17.44 -1.39 7.30
CA ALA A 272 -17.09 -2.57 8.10
C ALA A 272 -17.20 -3.92 7.34
N ASN A 273 -18.19 -4.05 6.44
CA ASN A 273 -18.39 -5.26 5.64
C ASN A 273 -17.53 -5.35 4.38
N GLY A 274 -16.83 -4.28 3.99
CA GLY A 274 -15.86 -4.32 2.89
C GLY A 274 -14.58 -4.98 3.38
N PHE A 275 -14.58 -6.30 3.55
CA PHE A 275 -13.63 -7.03 4.40
C PHE A 275 -12.26 -7.29 3.75
N ARG A 276 -12.13 -7.21 2.42
CA ARG A 276 -10.87 -7.50 1.70
C ARG A 276 -10.55 -6.40 0.71
N VAL A 277 -9.30 -5.94 0.71
CA VAL A 277 -8.78 -5.07 -0.36
C VAL A 277 -8.31 -6.00 -1.49
N ALA A 278 -9.01 -5.98 -2.62
CA ALA A 278 -8.71 -6.89 -3.74
C ALA A 278 -7.68 -6.30 -4.71
N ALA A 279 -7.70 -4.97 -4.89
CA ALA A 279 -6.81 -4.28 -5.80
C ALA A 279 -6.68 -2.78 -5.47
N ILE A 280 -5.57 -2.16 -5.88
CA ILE A 280 -5.38 -0.70 -5.94
C ILE A 280 -5.29 -0.31 -7.42
N ASN A 281 -6.18 0.56 -7.86
CA ASN A 281 -6.22 1.08 -9.23
C ASN A 281 -5.24 2.24 -9.39
N ALA A 282 -5.18 3.12 -8.39
CA ALA A 282 -4.26 4.26 -8.33
C ALA A 282 -4.04 4.69 -6.88
N GLY A 283 -2.92 5.35 -6.61
CA GLY A 283 -2.67 5.93 -5.30
C GLY A 283 -1.63 7.05 -5.35
N SER A 284 -1.94 8.18 -4.71
CA SER A 284 -1.06 9.34 -4.62
C SER A 284 -0.79 9.69 -3.16
N HIS A 285 0.49 9.76 -2.80
CA HIS A 285 0.93 10.38 -1.55
C HIS A 285 1.05 11.89 -1.79
N VAL A 286 -0.07 12.60 -1.64
CA VAL A 286 -0.27 13.99 -2.07
C VAL A 286 0.65 14.97 -1.34
N ALA A 287 0.81 14.76 -0.03
CA ALA A 287 1.62 15.61 0.83
C ALA A 287 2.36 14.75 1.88
N PRO A 288 3.53 15.19 2.35
CA PRO A 288 4.28 14.48 3.39
C PRO A 288 3.46 14.41 4.67
N THR A 289 3.65 13.37 5.47
CA THR A 289 3.03 13.20 6.79
C THR A 289 4.11 13.05 7.85
N PHE A 290 3.87 13.55 9.05
CA PHE A 290 4.85 13.63 10.13
C PHE A 290 4.26 13.17 11.47
N GLY A 291 5.11 12.78 12.43
CA GLY A 291 4.65 12.54 13.81
C GLY A 291 3.93 13.78 14.38
N GLY A 292 2.84 13.57 15.11
CA GLY A 292 1.95 14.60 15.62
C GLY A 292 0.86 15.07 14.65
N ASP A 293 0.93 14.72 13.35
CA ASP A 293 -0.20 14.94 12.44
C ASP A 293 -1.36 14.01 12.83
N THR A 294 -2.60 14.53 12.84
CA THR A 294 -3.81 13.72 13.09
C THR A 294 -4.51 13.37 11.79
N ILE A 295 -4.58 12.08 11.47
CA ILE A 295 -5.15 11.61 10.20
C ILE A 295 -6.65 11.35 10.36
N TYR A 296 -7.43 12.00 9.50
CA TYR A 296 -8.84 11.71 9.23
C TYR A 296 -8.98 11.10 7.84
N ALA A 297 -10.11 10.44 7.57
CA ALA A 297 -10.39 9.89 6.25
C ALA A 297 -11.87 10.00 5.88
N TRP A 298 -12.14 10.07 4.58
CA TRP A 298 -13.47 9.88 4.00
C TRP A 298 -13.36 9.07 2.71
N SER A 299 -14.46 8.45 2.28
CA SER A 299 -14.51 7.64 1.07
C SER A 299 -15.68 7.99 0.15
N GLU A 300 -15.51 7.76 -1.16
CA GLU A 300 -16.55 7.84 -2.18
C GLU A 300 -16.68 6.49 -2.88
N VAL A 301 -17.92 6.02 -3.08
CA VAL A 301 -18.21 4.84 -3.90
C VAL A 301 -18.14 5.26 -5.37
N LEU A 302 -17.11 4.82 -6.09
CA LEU A 302 -16.92 5.15 -7.51
C LEU A 302 -17.69 4.21 -8.44
N GLU A 303 -17.74 2.93 -8.09
CA GLU A 303 -18.27 1.88 -8.97
C GLU A 303 -18.74 0.68 -8.14
N LYS A 304 -19.75 -0.03 -8.64
CA LYS A 304 -20.20 -1.31 -8.11
C LYS A 304 -20.07 -2.37 -9.21
N ALA A 305 -19.41 -3.49 -8.91
CA ALA A 305 -19.25 -4.59 -9.84
C ALA A 305 -19.70 -5.92 -9.22
N THR A 306 -20.38 -6.74 -10.02
CA THR A 306 -20.62 -8.14 -9.70
C THR A 306 -19.39 -8.97 -10.05
N LEU A 307 -19.22 -10.09 -9.37
CA LEU A 307 -18.10 -11.00 -9.60
C LEU A 307 -18.59 -12.28 -10.26
N PRO A 308 -18.07 -12.65 -11.45
CA PRO A 308 -18.45 -13.90 -12.12
C PRO A 308 -18.28 -15.11 -11.19
N GLY A 309 -19.30 -15.95 -11.10
CA GLY A 309 -19.28 -17.15 -10.24
C GLY A 309 -19.56 -16.90 -8.76
N HIS A 310 -19.77 -15.66 -8.32
CA HIS A 310 -20.01 -15.31 -6.92
C HIS A 310 -21.27 -14.44 -6.76
N ALA A 311 -22.43 -15.06 -6.56
CA ALA A 311 -23.69 -14.33 -6.38
C ALA A 311 -23.81 -13.66 -4.99
N ASP A 312 -23.10 -14.19 -4.00
CA ASP A 312 -23.08 -13.73 -2.60
C ASP A 312 -22.02 -12.66 -2.33
N LEU A 313 -21.20 -12.29 -3.33
CA LEU A 313 -20.09 -11.35 -3.21
C LEU A 313 -20.15 -10.28 -4.30
N GLY A 314 -19.79 -9.05 -3.95
CA GLY A 314 -19.62 -7.96 -4.90
C GLY A 314 -18.33 -7.20 -4.65
N ALA A 315 -17.90 -6.42 -5.64
CA ALA A 315 -16.78 -5.50 -5.53
C ALA A 315 -17.29 -4.06 -5.53
N LEU A 316 -16.79 -3.23 -4.61
CA LEU A 316 -16.98 -1.79 -4.60
C LEU A 316 -15.66 -1.11 -4.94
N ARG A 317 -15.65 -0.28 -5.97
CA ARG A 317 -14.52 0.60 -6.24
C ARG A 317 -14.68 1.83 -5.37
N MET A 318 -13.70 2.07 -4.53
CA MET A 318 -13.70 3.15 -3.57
C MET A 318 -12.59 4.14 -3.91
N ARG A 319 -12.87 5.42 -3.75
CA ARG A 319 -11.82 6.42 -3.53
C ARG A 319 -11.81 6.76 -2.05
N SER A 320 -10.69 6.58 -1.37
CA SER A 320 -10.48 7.08 -0.01
C SER A 320 -9.48 8.23 -0.02
N ILE A 321 -9.84 9.31 0.64
CA ILE A 321 -8.98 10.46 0.88
C ILE A 321 -8.59 10.47 2.35
N ALA A 322 -7.30 10.66 2.65
CA ALA A 322 -6.85 10.95 4.00
C ALA A 322 -6.36 12.40 4.10
N ALA A 323 -6.75 13.07 5.18
CA ALA A 323 -6.40 14.46 5.46
C ALA A 323 -5.78 14.60 6.86
N LYS A 324 -4.75 15.44 6.98
CA LYS A 324 -4.12 15.78 8.26
C LYS A 324 -4.83 16.96 8.93
N ASP A 325 -5.04 16.88 10.24
CA ASP A 325 -5.58 17.94 11.10
C ASP A 325 -6.85 18.60 10.54
N CYS A 326 -7.66 17.80 9.85
CA CYS A 326 -8.80 18.26 9.07
C CYS A 326 -9.90 17.19 9.10
N PRO A 327 -10.87 17.30 10.02
CA PRO A 327 -12.08 16.49 9.98
C PRO A 327 -12.74 16.54 8.61
N CYS A 328 -13.21 15.40 8.12
CA CYS A 328 -13.58 15.24 6.71
C CYS A 328 -15.03 15.60 6.36
N SER A 329 -15.78 16.22 7.28
CA SER A 329 -17.17 16.66 7.05
C SER A 329 -17.30 17.71 5.93
N THR A 330 -16.19 18.34 5.53
CA THR A 330 -16.11 19.28 4.41
C THR A 330 -15.63 18.66 3.09
N TRP A 331 -15.43 17.33 3.06
CA TRP A 331 -14.95 16.58 1.90
C TRP A 331 -13.64 17.12 1.30
N PRO A 332 -12.57 17.30 2.09
CA PRO A 332 -11.30 17.80 1.56
C PRO A 332 -10.80 16.86 0.46
N GLY A 333 -10.50 17.41 -0.71
CA GLY A 333 -10.18 16.61 -1.90
C GLY A 333 -9.53 17.44 -2.99
N LYS A 334 -9.62 16.96 -4.22
CA LYS A 334 -9.12 17.68 -5.40
C LYS A 334 -10.17 18.68 -5.88
N GLY A 335 -9.82 19.96 -5.91
CA GLY A 335 -10.69 21.03 -6.40
C GLY A 335 -10.88 21.02 -7.91
N ALA A 336 -11.80 21.86 -8.40
CA ALA A 336 -12.07 22.02 -9.83
C ALA A 336 -10.87 22.54 -10.63
N ASP A 337 -9.92 23.23 -9.97
CA ASP A 337 -8.65 23.69 -10.54
C ASP A 337 -7.60 22.57 -10.64
N GLY A 338 -7.94 21.34 -10.22
CA GLY A 338 -7.06 20.19 -10.23
C GLY A 338 -6.03 20.18 -9.09
N LYS A 339 -6.08 21.11 -8.13
CA LYS A 339 -5.19 21.11 -6.97
C LYS A 339 -5.84 20.38 -5.80
N TYR A 340 -5.02 19.69 -5.03
CA TYR A 340 -5.48 19.07 -3.79
C TYR A 340 -5.64 20.12 -2.69
N HIS A 341 -6.66 19.96 -1.87
CA HIS A 341 -6.80 20.68 -0.62
C HIS A 341 -5.51 20.49 0.23
N PRO A 342 -4.97 21.54 0.88
CA PRO A 342 -3.66 21.47 1.55
C PRO A 342 -3.53 20.42 2.65
N ALA A 343 -4.65 20.04 3.27
CA ALA A 343 -4.69 18.99 4.28
C ALA A 343 -4.58 17.57 3.71
N VAL A 344 -4.86 17.36 2.42
CA VAL A 344 -4.90 16.02 1.81
C VAL A 344 -3.49 15.44 1.73
N VAL A 345 -3.30 14.26 2.31
CA VAL A 345 -2.03 13.52 2.30
C VAL A 345 -2.09 12.25 1.45
N LEU A 346 -3.29 11.69 1.25
CA LEU A 346 -3.50 10.47 0.49
C LEU A 346 -4.75 10.59 -0.38
N ASP A 347 -4.65 10.12 -1.61
CA ASP A 347 -5.78 9.84 -2.52
C ASP A 347 -5.58 8.42 -3.06
N LEU A 348 -6.47 7.50 -2.68
CA LEU A 348 -6.36 6.08 -2.97
C LEU A 348 -7.62 5.58 -3.69
N ASP A 349 -7.45 4.96 -4.86
CA ASP A 349 -8.50 4.31 -5.64
C ASP A 349 -8.29 2.79 -5.61
N TYR A 350 -9.25 2.03 -5.11
CA TYR A 350 -9.08 0.62 -4.81
C TYR A 350 -10.41 -0.16 -4.87
N TRP A 351 -10.32 -1.48 -4.95
CA TRP A 351 -11.46 -2.39 -4.91
C TRP A 351 -11.57 -3.06 -3.54
N LEU A 352 -12.76 -2.99 -2.95
CA LEU A 352 -13.16 -3.76 -1.78
C LEU A 352 -14.08 -4.91 -2.16
N LEU A 353 -13.84 -6.10 -1.62
CA LEU A 353 -14.82 -7.18 -1.65
C LEU A 353 -15.77 -7.03 -0.46
N MET A 354 -17.06 -7.17 -0.72
CA MET A 354 -18.11 -6.99 0.27
C MET A 354 -19.23 -8.01 0.05
N PRO A 355 -19.82 -8.59 1.10
CA PRO A 355 -20.95 -9.49 0.96
C PRO A 355 -22.13 -8.79 0.33
N ARG A 356 -22.87 -9.53 -0.49
CA ARG A 356 -24.17 -9.12 -1.01
C ARG A 356 -25.28 -9.59 -0.08
N ARG A 357 -26.44 -8.95 -0.18
CA ARG A 357 -27.67 -9.51 0.37
C ARG A 357 -27.97 -10.81 -0.36
N ARG A 358 -28.45 -11.80 0.40
CA ARG A 358 -29.03 -12.98 -0.23
C ARG A 358 -30.26 -12.53 -1.00
N ALA A 359 -30.32 -12.89 -2.28
CA ALA A 359 -31.51 -12.74 -3.10
C ALA A 359 -32.67 -13.56 -2.52
#